data_AF-A0A914NKK9-F1
#
_entry.id   AF-A0A914NKK9-F1
#
_cell.length_a   1.000
_cell.length_b   1.000
_cell.length_c   1.000
_cell.angle_alpha   90.00
_cell.angle_beta   90.00
_cell.angle_gamma   90.00
#
_symmetry.space_group_name_H-M   'P 1'
#
loop_
_entity.id
_entity.type
_entity.pdbx_description
1 polymer ?
#
loop_
_entity_poly.entity_id
_entity_poly.type
_entity_poly.pdbx_seq_one_letter_code
_entity_poly.pdbx_strand_id
1 'polypeptide(L)'
;MIRQLNSWNYGADELFFQTLTASDDLKAPNAFTHKCLDKKVDVPYITRFSAWIYSSTPKCFSGKYNHGICVIGIEDLAKNLRDKNNFLFANKIQADLDFGAILCWHEEMRSRTLVDKGLKRLNSTFYQNWPQAIFKLINYFIL
;
A
#
# COMPACT_ATOMS: atom_id res chain seq x y z
N MET A 1 -21.31 -11.64 9.59
CA MET A 1 -20.17 -11.11 8.83
C MET A 1 -20.42 -11.05 7.32
N ILE A 2 -20.26 -12.13 6.54
CA ILE A 2 -20.40 -12.06 5.05
C ILE A 2 -21.77 -11.55 4.59
N ARG A 3 -22.87 -11.99 5.22
CA ARG A 3 -24.22 -11.48 4.92
C ARG A 3 -24.37 -9.97 5.17
N GLN A 4 -23.66 -9.41 6.15
CA GLN A 4 -23.68 -7.98 6.43
C GLN A 4 -22.85 -7.22 5.39
N LEU A 5 -21.67 -7.72 5.01
CA LEU A 5 -20.87 -7.12 3.95
C LEU A 5 -21.62 -7.11 2.61
N ASN A 6 -22.35 -8.19 2.30
CA ASN A 6 -23.16 -8.27 1.09
C ASN A 6 -24.38 -7.33 1.08
N SER A 7 -24.82 -6.83 2.24
CA SER A 7 -25.97 -5.93 2.34
C SER A 7 -25.58 -4.45 2.27
N TRP A 8 -24.29 -4.13 2.12
CA TRP A 8 -23.80 -2.75 2.07
C TRP A 8 -23.78 -2.24 0.64
N ASN A 9 -24.29 -1.03 0.45
CA ASN A 9 -24.39 -0.38 -0.86
C ASN A 9 -23.21 0.57 -1.16
N TYR A 10 -22.34 0.83 -0.18
CA TYR A 10 -21.22 1.76 -0.30
C TYR A 10 -20.05 1.33 0.60
N GLY A 11 -18.81 1.47 0.12
CA GLY A 11 -17.59 1.22 0.89
C GLY A 11 -17.40 -0.22 1.35
N ALA A 12 -18.17 -1.17 0.81
CA ALA A 12 -18.03 -2.58 1.15
C ALA A 12 -16.63 -3.11 0.82
N ASP A 13 -16.03 -2.63 -0.26
CA ASP A 13 -14.67 -2.94 -0.69
C ASP A 13 -13.58 -2.46 0.29
N GLU A 14 -13.85 -1.41 1.07
CA GLU A 14 -12.92 -0.90 2.08
C GLU A 14 -12.79 -1.83 3.29
N LEU A 15 -13.87 -2.56 3.63
CA LEU A 15 -13.86 -3.50 4.76
C LEU A 15 -13.80 -4.97 4.33
N PHE A 16 -14.25 -5.33 3.14
CA PHE A 16 -14.45 -6.72 2.74
C PHE A 16 -13.16 -7.54 2.84
N PHE A 17 -12.08 -7.09 2.18
CA PHE A 17 -10.82 -7.84 2.18
C PHE A 17 -10.14 -7.85 3.55
N GLN A 18 -10.23 -6.76 4.30
CA GLN A 18 -9.68 -6.68 5.66
C GLN A 18 -10.41 -7.66 6.58
N THR A 19 -11.73 -7.69 6.50
CA THR A 19 -12.59 -8.57 7.30
C THR A 19 -12.37 -10.04 6.93
N LEU A 20 -12.28 -10.34 5.63
CA LEU A 20 -12.03 -11.68 5.13
C LEU A 20 -10.65 -12.21 5.59
N THR A 21 -9.62 -11.36 5.49
CA THR A 21 -8.24 -11.75 5.81
C THR A 21 -7.93 -11.78 7.30
N ALA A 22 -8.74 -11.14 8.15
CA ALA A 22 -8.57 -11.18 9.61
C ALA A 22 -9.41 -12.28 10.31
N SER A 23 -10.36 -12.90 9.60
CA SER A 23 -11.27 -13.87 10.19
C SER A 23 -10.60 -15.23 10.44
N ASP A 24 -10.33 -15.53 11.71
CA ASP A 24 -9.79 -16.83 12.14
C ASP A 24 -10.72 -18.01 11.75
N ASP A 25 -12.04 -17.79 11.71
CA ASP A 25 -13.05 -18.80 11.35
C ASP A 25 -12.89 -19.33 9.91
N LEU A 26 -12.44 -18.46 9.00
CA LEU A 26 -12.25 -18.82 7.59
C LEU A 26 -11.02 -19.68 7.37
N LYS A 27 -10.08 -19.72 8.33
CA LYS A 27 -8.80 -20.44 8.24
C LYS A 27 -8.06 -20.20 6.92
N ALA A 28 -8.22 -18.99 6.36
CA ALA A 28 -7.68 -18.68 5.05
C ALA A 28 -6.14 -18.77 5.07
N PRO A 29 -5.51 -19.31 4.02
CA PRO A 29 -4.07 -19.48 3.99
C PRO A 29 -3.37 -18.11 4.04
N ASN A 30 -2.35 -17.98 4.88
CA ASN A 30 -1.64 -16.71 5.13
C ASN A 30 -2.55 -15.55 5.58
N ALA A 31 -3.73 -15.85 6.13
CA ALA A 31 -4.57 -14.85 6.77
C ALA A 31 -3.93 -14.29 8.04
N PHE A 32 -4.37 -13.10 8.43
CA PHE A 32 -3.99 -12.47 9.68
C PHE A 32 -4.83 -13.03 10.82
N THR A 33 -4.22 -13.19 11.98
CA THR A 33 -4.95 -13.59 13.18
C THR A 33 -5.38 -12.37 13.97
N HIS A 34 -6.55 -12.45 14.63
CA HIS A 34 -7.02 -11.39 15.53
C HIS A 34 -6.09 -11.14 16.72
N LYS A 35 -5.12 -12.03 17.01
CA LYS A 35 -4.11 -11.83 18.08
C LYS A 35 -3.31 -10.53 17.95
N CYS A 36 -3.18 -9.95 16.75
CA CYS A 36 -2.52 -8.66 16.59
C CYS A 36 -3.32 -7.52 17.24
N LEU A 37 -4.66 -7.58 17.14
CA LEU A 37 -5.58 -6.62 17.77
C LEU A 37 -5.54 -6.73 19.29
N ASP A 38 -5.54 -7.96 19.82
CA ASP A 38 -5.45 -8.21 21.26
C ASP A 38 -4.18 -7.62 21.87
N LYS A 39 -3.07 -7.67 21.12
CA LYS A 39 -1.78 -7.11 21.51
C LYS A 39 -1.66 -5.60 21.28
N LYS A 40 -2.71 -4.95 20.78
CA LYS A 40 -2.74 -3.52 20.43
C LYS A 40 -1.56 -3.09 19.55
N VAL A 41 -1.13 -3.99 18.66
CA VAL A 41 -0.07 -3.70 17.69
C VAL A 41 -0.67 -2.84 16.59
N ASP A 42 0.00 -1.75 16.23
CA ASP A 42 -0.39 -0.96 15.06
C ASP A 42 -0.23 -1.81 13.78
N VAL A 43 -1.24 -1.80 12.91
CA VAL A 43 -1.28 -2.63 11.70
C VAL A 43 -1.32 -1.72 10.46
N PRO A 44 -0.21 -1.04 10.12
CA PRO A 44 -0.14 -0.19 8.95
C PRO A 44 -0.23 -0.99 7.64
N TYR A 45 -0.54 -0.32 6.54
CA TYR A 45 -0.58 -0.94 5.20
C TYR A 45 0.67 -0.58 4.38
N ILE A 46 1.04 -1.44 3.41
CA ILE A 46 2.17 -1.22 2.48
C ILE A 46 1.74 -1.24 1.01
N THR A 47 0.50 -1.60 0.70
CA THR A 47 0.12 -1.90 -0.69
C THR A 47 0.10 -0.64 -1.56
N ARG A 48 -0.40 0.48 -1.04
CA ARG A 48 -0.63 1.68 -1.86
C ARG A 48 -0.42 2.97 -1.09
N PHE A 49 0.50 3.80 -1.56
CA PHE A 49 0.62 5.20 -1.17
C PHE A 49 -0.56 6.01 -1.74
N SER A 50 -1.21 6.80 -0.90
CA SER A 50 -2.15 7.84 -1.30
C SER A 50 -1.93 9.07 -0.41
N ALA A 51 -1.85 10.25 -1.01
CA ALA A 51 -1.87 11.51 -0.27
C ALA A 51 -3.29 12.11 -0.31
N TRP A 52 -3.88 12.31 0.85
CA TRP A 52 -5.24 12.85 0.99
C TRP A 52 -5.21 14.34 1.30
N ILE A 53 -6.18 15.09 0.79
CA ILE A 53 -6.28 16.55 1.02
C ILE A 53 -6.41 16.93 2.49
N TYR A 54 -6.97 16.04 3.32
CA TYR A 54 -7.12 16.25 4.76
C TYR A 54 -5.88 15.84 5.57
N SER A 55 -4.87 15.26 4.93
CA SER A 55 -3.64 14.86 5.61
C SER A 55 -2.60 15.97 5.55
N SER A 56 -1.97 16.27 6.68
CA SER A 56 -0.82 17.19 6.73
C SER A 56 0.45 16.56 6.15
N THR A 57 0.54 15.22 6.16
CA THR A 57 1.64 14.44 5.58
C THR A 57 1.13 13.12 5.01
N PRO A 58 1.61 12.68 3.83
CA PRO A 58 2.49 13.39 2.89
C PRO A 58 1.76 14.56 2.21
N LYS A 59 2.49 15.66 1.97
CA LYS A 59 1.96 16.84 1.27
C LYS A 59 1.83 16.54 -0.23
N CYS A 60 0.74 16.99 -0.85
CA CYS A 60 0.60 16.99 -2.31
C CYS A 60 1.36 18.18 -2.92
N PHE A 61 2.48 17.91 -3.58
CA PHE A 61 3.33 18.94 -4.19
C PHE A 61 2.84 19.38 -5.57
N SER A 62 2.14 18.52 -6.31
CA SER A 62 1.42 18.96 -7.52
C SER A 62 0.33 19.99 -7.21
N GLY A 63 -0.19 20.01 -5.98
CA GLY A 63 -1.33 20.84 -5.58
C GLY A 63 -2.66 20.44 -6.24
N LYS A 64 -2.69 19.30 -6.95
CA LYS A 64 -3.86 18.84 -7.69
C LYS A 64 -4.51 17.67 -6.99
N TYR A 65 -5.84 17.75 -6.83
CA TYR A 65 -6.63 16.73 -6.19
C TYR A 65 -7.80 16.34 -7.08
N ASN A 66 -8.17 15.07 -7.03
CA ASN A 66 -9.40 14.59 -7.64
C ASN A 66 -10.05 13.63 -6.64
N HIS A 67 -11.32 13.86 -6.30
CA HIS A 67 -12.03 13.17 -5.21
C HIS A 67 -11.23 13.12 -3.88
N GLY A 68 -10.56 14.22 -3.52
CA GLY A 68 -9.79 14.33 -2.27
C GLY A 68 -8.42 13.62 -2.26
N ILE A 69 -8.09 12.88 -3.32
CA ILE A 69 -6.78 12.23 -3.49
C ILE A 69 -5.87 13.08 -4.37
N CYS A 70 -4.62 13.27 -3.93
CA CYS A 70 -3.57 13.92 -4.69
C CYS A 70 -3.31 13.20 -6.01
N VAL A 71 -3.24 13.96 -7.10
CA VAL A 71 -2.71 13.48 -8.36
C VAL A 71 -1.21 13.75 -8.36
N ILE A 72 -0.42 12.68 -8.27
CA ILE A 72 1.03 12.69 -8.17
C ILE A 72 1.61 13.32 -9.44
N GLY A 73 2.38 14.40 -9.26
CA GLY A 73 3.24 14.99 -10.29
C GLY A 73 4.72 14.69 -10.06
N ILE A 74 5.59 15.23 -10.90
CA ILE A 74 7.04 14.98 -10.82
C ILE A 74 7.66 15.39 -9.47
N GLU A 75 7.17 16.47 -8.85
CA GLU A 75 7.64 16.90 -7.53
C GLU A 75 7.29 15.91 -6.42
N ASP A 76 6.10 15.30 -6.50
CA ASP A 76 5.66 14.28 -5.55
C ASP A 76 6.54 13.04 -5.66
N LEU A 77 6.94 12.66 -6.88
CA LEU A 77 7.87 11.55 -7.09
C LEU A 77 9.18 11.79 -6.33
N ALA A 78 9.77 12.98 -6.50
CA ALA A 78 11.05 13.31 -5.86
C ALA A 78 10.95 13.46 -4.34
N LYS A 79 9.91 14.13 -3.85
CA LYS A 79 9.81 14.52 -2.42
C LYS A 79 9.16 13.46 -1.54
N ASN A 80 8.23 12.68 -2.07
CA ASN A 80 7.44 11.69 -1.31
C ASN A 80 7.78 10.24 -1.64
N LEU A 81 8.08 9.90 -2.90
CA LEU A 81 8.06 8.49 -3.35
C LEU A 81 9.43 7.88 -3.56
N ARG A 82 10.36 8.58 -4.23
CA ARG A 82 11.62 8.00 -4.72
C ARG A 82 12.44 7.36 -3.61
N ASP A 83 12.63 8.07 -2.50
CA ASP A 83 13.59 7.68 -1.46
C ASP A 83 12.97 7.55 -0.06
N LYS A 84 11.68 7.87 0.10
CA LYS A 84 11.03 7.99 1.43
C LYS A 84 9.87 7.03 1.65
N ASN A 85 9.64 6.12 0.72
CA ASN A 85 8.42 5.34 0.72
C ASN A 85 8.64 3.83 0.83
N ASN A 86 7.90 3.20 1.75
CA ASN A 86 7.81 1.75 1.93
C ASN A 86 6.53 1.14 1.32
N PHE A 87 5.72 1.93 0.61
CA PHE A 87 4.58 1.41 -0.15
C PHE A 87 5.05 0.79 -1.48
N LEU A 88 4.38 -0.28 -1.89
CA LEU A 88 4.69 -1.03 -3.11
C LEU A 88 4.19 -0.32 -4.37
N PHE A 89 3.03 0.34 -4.27
CA PHE A 89 2.42 1.10 -5.35
C PHE A 89 2.05 2.51 -4.88
N ALA A 90 1.78 3.41 -5.82
CA ALA A 90 1.33 4.76 -5.53
C ALA A 90 0.09 5.13 -6.35
N ASN A 91 -0.78 5.93 -5.75
CA ASN A 91 -2.03 6.37 -6.34
C ASN A 91 -2.25 7.87 -6.07
N LYS A 92 -2.65 8.69 -7.05
CA LYS A 92 -2.89 8.39 -8.48
C LYS A 92 -1.98 9.23 -9.38
N ILE A 93 -1.64 8.72 -10.55
CA ILE A 93 -0.96 9.49 -11.61
C ILE A 93 -1.94 9.60 -12.79
N GLN A 94 -1.97 10.77 -13.44
CA GLN A 94 -2.80 11.01 -14.62
C GLN A 94 -1.95 11.66 -15.72
N ALA A 95 -1.98 11.07 -16.91
CA ALA A 95 -1.20 11.54 -18.06
C ALA A 95 -1.55 12.98 -18.47
N ASP A 96 -2.84 13.33 -18.43
CA ASP A 96 -3.33 14.68 -18.78
C ASP A 96 -2.83 15.77 -17.84
N LEU A 97 -2.44 15.40 -16.62
CA LEU A 97 -1.96 16.33 -15.61
C LEU A 97 -0.44 16.49 -15.66
N ASP A 98 0.28 15.38 -15.72
CA ASP A 98 1.74 15.38 -15.80
C ASP A 98 2.24 14.05 -16.39
N PHE A 99 2.34 14.01 -17.72
CA PHE A 99 2.95 12.87 -18.42
C PHE A 99 4.43 12.71 -18.10
N GLY A 100 5.12 13.81 -17.75
CA GLY A 100 6.51 13.79 -17.32
C GLY A 100 6.72 12.95 -16.05
N ALA A 101 5.78 13.02 -15.11
CA ALA A 101 5.80 12.15 -13.93
C ALA A 101 5.78 10.66 -14.31
N ILE A 102 4.95 10.26 -15.28
CA ILE A 102 4.88 8.87 -15.75
C ILE A 102 6.23 8.45 -16.36
N LEU A 103 6.78 9.27 -17.25
CA LEU A 103 8.05 8.98 -17.92
C LEU A 103 9.22 8.90 -16.92
N CYS A 104 9.34 9.87 -16.01
CA CYS A 104 10.40 9.89 -15.01
C CYS A 104 10.29 8.70 -14.06
N TRP A 105 9.09 8.31 -13.64
CA TRP A 105 8.92 7.14 -12.78
C TRP A 105 9.26 5.84 -13.54
N HIS A 106 8.87 5.73 -14.81
CA HIS A 106 9.23 4.60 -15.66
C HIS A 106 10.75 4.46 -15.81
N GLU A 107 11.46 5.54 -16.12
CA GLU A 107 12.92 5.54 -16.24
C GLU A 107 13.61 5.24 -14.89
N GLU A 108 13.09 5.76 -13.78
CA GLU A 108 13.61 5.43 -12.44
C GLU A 108 13.44 3.93 -12.13
N MET A 109 12.28 3.33 -12.43
CA MET A 109 12.06 1.89 -12.25
C MET A 109 12.96 1.05 -13.16
N ARG A 110 13.13 1.48 -14.42
CA ARG A 110 14.05 0.87 -15.38
C ARG A 110 15.49 0.92 -14.87
N SER A 111 15.96 2.08 -14.40
CA SER A 111 17.31 2.25 -13.85
C SER A 111 17.54 1.30 -12.68
N ARG A 112 16.62 1.28 -11.70
CA ARG A 112 16.69 0.38 -10.54
C ARG A 112 16.76 -1.09 -10.92
N THR A 113 16.09 -1.49 -11.99
CA THR A 113 15.97 -2.90 -12.40
C THR A 113 17.17 -3.34 -13.24
N LEU A 114 17.59 -2.51 -14.19
CA LEU A 114 18.53 -2.91 -15.24
C LEU A 114 19.94 -2.34 -15.07
N VAL A 115 20.07 -1.15 -14.48
CA VAL A 115 21.33 -0.42 -14.35
C VAL A 115 21.89 -0.57 -12.94
N ASP A 116 21.10 -0.23 -11.92
CA ASP A 116 21.53 -0.13 -10.52
C ASP A 116 21.37 -1.46 -9.77
N LYS A 117 21.85 -2.57 -10.36
CA LYS A 117 21.72 -3.93 -9.82
C LYS A 117 22.46 -4.10 -8.47
N GLY A 118 21.90 -3.57 -7.38
CA GLY A 118 22.41 -3.73 -6.03
C GLY A 118 22.21 -2.54 -5.06
N LEU A 119 21.97 -1.32 -5.55
CA LEU A 119 22.11 -0.12 -4.71
C LEU A 119 20.83 0.28 -3.93
N LYS A 120 19.64 -0.15 -4.36
CA LYS A 120 18.36 0.20 -3.69
C LYS A 120 17.32 -0.91 -3.78
N ARG A 121 17.65 -2.10 -3.25
CA ARG A 121 16.64 -3.17 -3.10
C ARG A 121 15.63 -2.80 -2.02
N LEU A 122 14.41 -3.34 -2.14
CA LEU A 122 13.41 -3.31 -1.08
C LEU A 122 14.06 -3.76 0.23
N ASN A 123 13.82 -3.00 1.31
CA ASN A 123 14.33 -3.33 2.63
C ASN A 123 13.64 -4.60 3.14
N SER A 124 14.21 -5.75 2.83
CA SER A 124 13.62 -7.05 3.20
C SER A 124 13.38 -7.18 4.70
N THR A 125 14.29 -6.67 5.53
CA THR A 125 14.16 -6.65 6.99
C THR A 125 12.92 -5.87 7.44
N PHE A 126 12.65 -4.72 6.83
CA PHE A 126 11.44 -3.94 7.13
C PHE A 126 10.17 -4.75 6.85
N TYR A 127 10.08 -5.39 5.67
CA TYR A 127 8.89 -6.16 5.28
C TYR A 127 8.75 -7.48 6.04
N GLN A 128 9.86 -8.13 6.40
CA GLN A 128 9.86 -9.35 7.22
C GLN A 128 9.39 -9.08 8.65
N ASN A 129 9.70 -7.90 9.19
CA ASN A 129 9.27 -7.47 10.52
C ASN A 129 7.90 -6.77 10.52
N TRP A 130 7.19 -6.76 9.40
CA TRP A 130 5.87 -6.16 9.31
C TRP A 130 4.85 -6.96 10.14
N PRO A 131 3.90 -6.32 10.85
CA PRO A 131 2.97 -7.04 11.74
C PRO A 131 2.23 -8.18 11.04
N GLN A 132 1.82 -7.99 9.79
CA GLN A 132 1.15 -8.97 8.95
C GLN A 132 2.03 -10.18 8.60
N ALA A 133 3.35 -10.00 8.55
CA ALA A 133 4.29 -11.09 8.33
C ALA A 133 4.56 -11.89 9.62
N ILE A 134 4.52 -11.21 10.77
CA ILE A 134 4.72 -11.80 12.11
C ILE A 134 3.47 -12.54 12.58
N PHE A 135 2.29 -11.92 12.44
CA PHE A 135 1.00 -12.41 12.94
C PHE A 135 0.17 -13.06 11.82
N LYS A 136 0.77 -14.00 11.10
CA LYS A 136 0.07 -14.82 10.10
C LYS A 136 -0.35 -16.17 10.68
N LEU A 137 -1.49 -16.68 10.23
CA LEU A 137 -1.89 -18.06 10.45
C LEU A 137 -0.96 -18.96 9.62
N ILE A 138 -0.11 -19.73 10.30
CA ILE A 138 0.70 -20.77 9.67
C ILE A 138 -0.25 -21.92 9.32
N ASN A 139 -0.66 -22.01 8.05
CA ASN A 139 -1.09 -23.28 7.49
C ASN A 139 0.06 -23.82 6.66
N TYR A 140 0.42 -25.06 6.97
CA TYR A 140 1.47 -25.83 6.33
C TYR A 140 1.43 -25.69 4.80
N PHE A 141 2.62 -25.67 4.21
CA PHE A 141 2.85 -25.82 2.77
C PHE A 141 1.94 -26.92 2.21
N ILE A 142 1.25 -26.60 1.12
CA ILE A 142 0.95 -27.60 0.11
C ILE A 142 2.30 -27.96 -0.52
N LEU A 143 2.82 -29.14 -0.16
CA LEU A 143 3.65 -29.98 -1.01
C LEU A 143 2.99 -31.36 -1.02
#